data_AF-A0ABD5WST4-F1
#
_entry.id   AF-A0ABD5WST4-F1
#
_cell.length_a   1.000
_cell.length_b   1.000
_cell.length_c   1.000
_cell.angle_alpha   90.00
_cell.angle_beta   90.00
_cell.angle_gamma   90.00
#
_symmetry.space_group_name_H-M   'P 1'
#
loop_
_entity.id
_entity.type
_entity.pdbx_description
1 polymer ?
#
loop_
_entity_poly.entity_id
_entity_poly.type
_entity_poly.pdbx_seq_one_letter_code
_entity_poly.pdbx_strand_id
1 'polypeptide(L)'
;MRKHELVHLHALVRTVADHLIDRDALDADALADYETRGVTPMSLQASRDDHKRALLTLAAAVADDLATEVTADFTTDAVSATVADATPLAEATNREQAPDDDHAARPDGPAR
;
A
#
# COMPACT_ATOMS: atom_id res chain seq x y z
N MET A 1 0.86 17.51 -16.69
CA MET A 1 0.64 17.02 -18.07
C MET A 1 -0.73 17.45 -18.57
N ARG A 2 -0.82 17.92 -19.81
CA ARG A 2 -2.08 18.16 -20.54
C ARG A 2 -2.74 16.82 -20.90
N LYS A 3 -4.04 16.82 -21.22
CA LYS A 3 -4.78 15.59 -21.55
C LYS A 3 -4.19 14.86 -22.77
N HIS A 4 -3.82 15.59 -23.82
CA HIS A 4 -3.23 14.99 -25.03
C HIS A 4 -1.86 14.33 -24.75
N GLU A 5 -0.99 15.00 -23.99
CA GLU A 5 0.31 14.43 -23.57
C GLU A 5 0.11 13.13 -22.78
N LEU A 6 -0.89 13.10 -21.91
CA LEU A 6 -1.21 11.92 -21.11
C LEU A 6 -1.78 10.77 -21.94
N VAL A 7 -2.67 11.07 -22.91
CA VAL A 7 -3.20 10.07 -23.85
C VAL A 7 -2.07 9.49 -24.71
N HIS A 8 -1.15 10.33 -25.19
CA HIS A 8 0.01 9.86 -25.95
C HIS A 8 0.96 9.01 -25.12
N LEU A 9 1.23 9.39 -23.87
CA LEU A 9 2.04 8.56 -22.98
C LEU A 9 1.35 7.22 -22.68
N HIS A 10 0.04 7.23 -22.44
CA HIS A 10 -0.74 6.01 -22.25
C HIS A 10 -0.67 5.11 -23.49
N ALA A 11 -0.80 5.66 -24.70
CA ALA A 11 -0.61 4.90 -25.93
C ALA A 11 0.79 4.28 -26.01
N LEU A 12 1.84 5.07 -25.75
CA LEU A 12 3.22 4.59 -25.81
C LEU A 12 3.48 3.45 -24.83
N VAL A 13 3.06 3.59 -23.56
CA VAL A 13 3.26 2.54 -22.56
C VAL A 13 2.46 1.29 -22.89
N ARG A 14 1.25 1.43 -23.46
CA ARG A 14 0.49 0.27 -23.93
C ARG A 14 1.22 -0.46 -25.06
N THR A 15 1.76 0.26 -26.03
CA THR A 15 2.56 -0.35 -27.10
C THR A 15 3.81 -1.05 -26.58
N VAL A 16 4.47 -0.49 -25.56
CA VAL A 16 5.60 -1.16 -24.91
C VAL A 16 5.15 -2.46 -24.23
N ALA A 17 4.03 -2.44 -23.50
CA ALA A 17 3.49 -3.64 -22.87
C ALA A 17 3.12 -4.71 -23.91
N ASP A 18 2.43 -4.34 -24.99
CA ASP A 18 2.10 -5.26 -26.09
C ASP A 18 3.38 -5.89 -26.68
N HIS A 19 4.43 -5.09 -26.91
CA HIS A 19 5.71 -5.57 -27.42
C HIS A 19 6.44 -6.52 -26.46
N LEU A 20 6.27 -6.36 -25.14
CA LEU A 20 6.84 -7.27 -24.15
C LEU A 20 6.07 -8.59 -24.10
N ILE A 21 4.74 -8.55 -24.17
CA ILE A 21 3.89 -9.75 -24.24
C ILE A 21 4.19 -10.55 -25.49
N ASP A 22 4.30 -9.90 -26.65
CA ASP A 22 4.65 -10.53 -27.93
C ASP A 22 6.03 -11.22 -27.90
N ARG A 23 6.87 -10.90 -26.92
CA ARG A 23 8.20 -11.46 -26.71
C ARG A 23 8.27 -12.44 -25.54
N ASP A 24 7.12 -12.82 -24.98
CA ASP A 24 7.01 -13.65 -23.78
C ASP A 24 7.82 -13.09 -22.58
N ALA A 25 7.99 -11.75 -22.52
CA ALA A 25 8.76 -11.04 -21.49
C ALA A 25 7.86 -10.23 -20.54
N LEU A 26 6.55 -10.39 -20.64
CA LEU A 26 5.53 -9.84 -19.76
C LEU A 26 4.33 -10.78 -19.82
N ASP A 27 3.84 -11.25 -18.67
CA ASP A 27 2.61 -12.02 -18.64
C ASP A 27 1.41 -11.13 -18.97
N ALA A 28 0.59 -11.54 -19.93
CA ALA A 28 -0.63 -10.81 -20.30
C ALA A 28 -1.62 -10.75 -19.12
N ASP A 29 -1.64 -11.77 -18.26
CA ASP A 29 -2.52 -11.82 -17.09
C ASP A 29 -2.11 -10.79 -16.02
N ALA A 30 -0.84 -10.35 -16.00
CA ALA A 30 -0.37 -9.26 -15.13
C ALA A 30 -1.11 -7.94 -15.41
N LEU A 31 -1.69 -7.77 -16.61
CA LEU A 31 -2.44 -6.58 -17.00
C LEU A 31 -3.94 -6.63 -16.65
N ALA A 32 -4.43 -7.67 -15.98
CA ALA A 32 -5.87 -7.82 -15.69
C ALA A 32 -6.46 -6.61 -14.94
N ASP A 33 -5.74 -6.06 -13.96
CA ASP A 33 -6.15 -4.87 -13.20
C ASP A 33 -6.24 -3.61 -14.07
N TYR A 34 -5.43 -3.52 -15.12
CA TYR A 34 -5.52 -2.46 -16.12
C TYR A 34 -6.77 -2.65 -17.00
N GLU A 35 -6.97 -3.86 -17.53
CA GLU A 35 -8.07 -4.16 -18.46
C GLU A 35 -9.45 -3.97 -17.83
N THR A 36 -9.62 -4.37 -16.56
CA THR A 36 -10.88 -4.20 -15.82
C THR A 36 -11.31 -2.74 -15.67
N ARG A 37 -10.39 -1.78 -15.82
CA ARG A 37 -10.74 -0.34 -15.79
C ARG A 37 -11.46 0.14 -17.06
N GLY A 38 -11.34 -0.57 -18.18
CA GLY A 38 -12.00 -0.22 -19.44
C GLY A 38 -11.57 1.12 -20.07
N VAL A 39 -10.44 1.68 -19.62
CA VAL A 39 -9.90 2.95 -20.13
C VAL A 39 -8.65 2.65 -20.94
N THR A 40 -8.78 2.70 -22.26
CA THR A 40 -7.68 2.53 -23.21
C THR A 40 -7.21 3.89 -23.72
N PRO A 41 -6.09 3.96 -24.44
CA PRO A 41 -5.70 5.18 -25.15
C PRO A 41 -6.76 5.66 -26.16
N MET A 42 -7.61 4.74 -26.66
CA MET A 42 -8.69 5.05 -27.60
C MET A 42 -9.99 5.53 -26.92
N SER A 43 -10.05 5.50 -25.59
CA SER A 43 -11.18 6.01 -24.80
C SER A 43 -11.18 7.56 -24.77
N LEU A 44 -11.31 8.23 -25.92
CA LEU A 44 -11.16 9.69 -26.07
C LEU A 44 -12.11 10.51 -25.18
N GLN A 45 -13.28 9.95 -24.86
CA GLN A 45 -14.28 10.57 -23.99
C GLN A 45 -13.94 10.46 -22.50
N ALA A 46 -13.03 9.57 -22.10
CA ALA A 46 -12.62 9.43 -20.70
C ALA A 46 -11.97 10.71 -20.18
N SER A 47 -12.07 10.94 -18.87
CA SER A 47 -11.48 12.11 -18.24
C SER A 47 -9.94 12.04 -18.27
N ARG A 48 -9.28 13.18 -18.04
CA ARG A 48 -7.83 13.21 -17.85
C ARG A 48 -7.41 12.31 -16.69
N ASP A 49 -8.16 12.36 -15.59
CA ASP A 49 -7.79 11.62 -14.38
C ASP A 49 -8.04 10.11 -14.54
N ASP A 50 -9.00 9.71 -15.37
CA ASP A 50 -9.17 8.30 -15.77
C ASP A 50 -7.99 7.79 -16.59
N HIS A 51 -7.54 8.52 -17.60
CA HIS A 51 -6.32 8.14 -18.33
C HIS A 51 -5.10 8.11 -17.41
N LYS A 52 -5.03 8.99 -16.40
CA LYS A 52 -3.93 9.00 -15.44
C LYS A 52 -3.94 7.73 -14.59
N ARG A 53 -5.10 7.34 -14.06
CA ARG A 53 -5.23 6.12 -13.26
C ARG A 53 -4.92 4.88 -14.09
N ALA A 54 -5.45 4.81 -15.31
CA ALA A 54 -5.21 3.69 -16.22
C ALA A 54 -3.72 3.56 -16.56
N LEU A 55 -3.06 4.67 -16.92
CA LEU A 55 -1.62 4.69 -17.18
C LEU A 55 -0.81 4.23 -15.96
N LEU A 56 -1.13 4.72 -14.76
CA LEU A 56 -0.38 4.34 -13.56
C LEU A 56 -0.59 2.86 -13.21
N THR A 57 -1.80 2.33 -13.37
CA THR A 57 -2.06 0.89 -13.18
C THR A 57 -1.30 0.05 -14.20
N LEU A 58 -1.30 0.45 -15.48
CA LEU A 58 -0.54 -0.23 -16.53
C LEU A 58 0.97 -0.22 -16.22
N ALA A 59 1.53 0.95 -15.89
CA ALA A 59 2.95 1.08 -15.61
C ALA A 59 3.38 0.30 -14.36
N ALA A 60 2.53 0.26 -13.33
CA ALA A 60 2.78 -0.54 -12.13
C ALA A 60 2.78 -2.03 -12.46
N ALA A 61 1.77 -2.53 -13.16
CA ALA A 61 1.68 -3.94 -13.55
C ALA A 61 2.91 -4.40 -14.36
N VAL A 62 3.33 -3.59 -15.35
CA VAL A 62 4.54 -3.87 -16.14
C VAL A 62 5.79 -3.90 -15.25
N ALA A 63 5.93 -2.93 -14.33
CA ALA A 63 7.09 -2.86 -13.46
C ALA A 63 7.15 -4.02 -12.46
N ASP A 64 6.01 -4.40 -11.88
CA ASP A 64 5.90 -5.46 -10.88
C ASP A 64 6.20 -6.85 -11.48
N ASP A 65 5.69 -7.12 -12.69
CA ASP A 65 5.97 -8.37 -13.40
C ASP A 65 7.45 -8.51 -13.76
N LEU A 66 8.03 -7.46 -14.37
CA LEU A 66 9.46 -7.44 -14.70
C LEU A 66 10.37 -7.51 -13.48
N ALA A 67 9.97 -6.94 -12.34
CA ALA A 67 10.73 -7.04 -11.09
C ALA A 67 10.69 -8.47 -10.51
N THR A 68 9.61 -9.21 -10.74
CA THR A 68 9.48 -10.61 -10.32
C THR A 68 10.48 -11.50 -11.06
N GLU A 69 10.70 -11.27 -12.35
CA GLU A 69 11.74 -11.99 -13.11
C GLU A 69 13.15 -11.70 -12.58
N VAL A 70 13.43 -10.43 -12.27
CA VAL A 70 14.76 -9.99 -11.81
C VAL A 70 15.11 -10.59 -10.45
N THR A 71 14.14 -10.64 -9.52
CA THR A 71 14.38 -11.20 -8.17
C THR A 71 14.62 -12.71 -8.15
N ALA A 72 14.19 -13.45 -9.18
CA ALA A 72 14.49 -14.88 -9.31
C ALA A 72 15.96 -15.15 -9.69
N ASP A 73 16.61 -14.24 -10.41
CA ASP A 73 18.02 -14.40 -10.84
C ASP A 73 19.01 -13.87 -9.78
N PHE A 74 18.60 -12.85 -9.02
CA PHE A 74 19.38 -12.38 -7.87
C PHE A 74 19.04 -13.21 -6.62
N THR A 75 19.73 -14.33 -6.43
CA THR A 75 19.77 -15.01 -5.12
C THR A 75 20.38 -14.05 -4.09
N THR A 76 19.55 -13.23 -3.45
CA THR A 76 19.97 -12.45 -2.29
C THR A 76 20.19 -13.44 -1.16
N ASP A 77 21.46 -13.74 -0.88
CA ASP A 77 21.88 -14.37 0.36
C ASP A 77 21.30 -13.54 1.51
N ALA A 78 20.24 -14.05 2.12
CA ALA A 78 19.49 -13.37 3.14
C ALA A 78 20.35 -13.28 4.40
N VAL A 79 21.05 -12.15 4.59
CA VAL A 79 21.62 -11.83 5.90
C VAL A 79 20.45 -11.46 6.81
N SER A 80 19.99 -12.43 7.61
CA SER A 80 19.05 -12.23 8.71
C SER A 80 19.60 -11.16 9.66
N ALA A 81 19.05 -9.95 9.59
CA ALA A 81 19.13 -9.00 10.68
C ALA A 81 18.17 -9.44 11.79
N THR A 82 18.64 -10.35 12.64
CA THR A 82 17.96 -10.69 13.90
C THR A 82 18.05 -9.47 14.82
N VAL A 83 16.99 -8.68 14.88
CA VAL A 83 16.78 -7.76 16.01
C VAL A 83 16.03 -8.56 17.08
N ALA A 84 16.79 -9.32 17.85
CA ALA A 84 16.35 -9.85 19.12
C ALA A 84 16.70 -8.82 20.20
N ASP A 85 15.68 -8.17 20.75
CA ASP A 85 15.47 -7.90 22.19
C ASP A 85 14.69 -6.61 22.39
N ALA A 86 13.39 -6.75 22.63
CA ALA A 86 12.62 -5.81 23.41
C ALA A 86 11.57 -6.63 24.15
N THR A 87 12.00 -7.23 25.26
CA THR A 87 11.13 -7.89 26.23
C THR A 87 10.12 -6.87 26.81
N PRO A 88 8.79 -7.07 26.69
CA PRO A 88 7.84 -6.26 27.42
C PRO A 88 7.70 -6.85 28.83
N LEU A 89 8.19 -6.15 29.86
CA LEU A 89 7.95 -6.56 31.23
C LEU A 89 6.51 -6.17 31.62
N ALA A 90 5.72 -7.19 31.89
CA ALA A 90 4.30 -7.16 32.18
C ALA A 90 3.92 -6.28 33.38
N GLU A 91 2.86 -5.48 33.23
CA GLU A 91 2.12 -4.88 34.35
C GLU A 91 1.36 -5.98 35.10
N ALA A 92 1.78 -6.25 36.34
CA ALA A 92 1.11 -7.18 37.24
C ALA A 92 -0.18 -6.56 37.80
N THR A 93 -1.27 -7.31 37.71
CA THR A 93 -2.58 -6.96 38.27
C THR A 93 -2.77 -7.53 39.70
N ASN A 94 -3.50 -6.79 40.55
CA ASN A 94 -4.33 -7.24 41.71
C ASN A 94 -3.60 -7.68 43.01
N ARG A 95 -4.09 -7.52 44.25
CA ARG A 95 -5.42 -7.20 44.84
C ARG A 95 -5.28 -6.86 46.35
N GLU A 96 -6.22 -6.06 46.90
CA GLU A 96 -6.68 -5.81 48.30
C GLU A 96 -5.87 -6.29 49.54
N GLN A 97 -5.75 -5.47 50.60
CA GLN A 97 -6.70 -5.39 51.74
C GLN A 97 -6.30 -4.33 52.80
N ALA A 98 -7.30 -3.61 53.34
CA ALA A 98 -7.23 -2.62 54.43
C ALA A 98 -7.08 -3.30 55.84
N PRO A 99 -6.98 -2.59 57.00
CA PRO A 99 -8.03 -1.70 57.51
C PRO A 99 -7.60 -0.47 58.35
N ASP A 100 -8.59 0.43 58.48
CA ASP A 100 -9.04 1.22 59.65
C ASP A 100 -8.06 1.95 60.58
N ASP A 101 -8.26 3.27 60.70
CA ASP A 101 -8.55 3.99 61.96
C ASP A 101 -8.82 5.46 61.57
N ASP A 102 -10.09 5.86 61.44
CA ASP A 102 -10.90 6.48 62.50
C ASP A 102 -10.36 7.85 62.98
N HIS A 103 -10.90 8.94 62.42
CA HIS A 103 -11.64 9.91 63.22
C HIS A 103 -12.40 10.93 62.36
N ALA A 104 -13.72 10.90 62.54
CA ALA A 104 -14.65 12.03 62.73
C ALA A 104 -14.12 13.46 62.44
N ALA A 105 -14.84 14.40 61.82
CA ALA A 105 -16.28 14.61 61.76
C ALA A 105 -16.63 15.62 60.64
N ARG A 106 -17.84 15.49 60.11
CA ARG A 106 -18.64 16.49 59.38
C ARG A 106 -19.12 17.63 60.32
N PRO A 107 -20.00 18.58 59.94
CA PRO A 107 -20.50 19.06 58.62
C PRO A 107 -20.57 20.62 58.51
N ASP A 108 -21.19 21.09 57.41
CA ASP A 108 -21.88 22.38 57.23
C ASP A 108 -21.00 23.63 57.07
N GLY A 109 -21.16 24.51 56.09
CA GLY A 109 -22.26 24.81 55.17
C GLY A 109 -21.85 26.05 54.34
N PRO A 110 -22.75 26.69 53.56
CA PRO A 110 -22.39 27.31 52.30
C PRO A 110 -22.33 28.86 52.27
N ALA A 111 -21.81 29.34 51.13
CA ALA A 111 -22.13 30.60 50.43
C ALA A 111 -21.77 31.94 51.09
N ARG A 112 -20.86 32.67 50.44
CA ARG A 112 -21.13 33.97 49.79
C ARG A 112 -19.95 34.45 48.95
#